data_AF-A0A5C5VE06-F1
#
_entry.id   AF-A0A5C5VE06-F1
#
_cell.length_a   1.000
_cell.length_b   1.000
_cell.length_c   1.000
_cell.angle_alpha   90.00
_cell.angle_beta   90.00
_cell.angle_gamma   90.00
#
_symmetry.space_group_name_H-M   'P 1'
#
loop_
_entity.id
_entity.type
_entity.pdbx_description
1 polymer ?
#
loop_
_entity_poly.entity_id
_entity_poly.type
_entity_poly.pdbx_seq_one_letter_code
_entity_poly.pdbx_strand_id
1 'polypeptide(L)' 'MKKSPSESFQQLTGAVSLGAVARRTGLPRRQVRRLVQQGQLPFVQVRGQICVPAKAVRELSSTPRYS' A
#
# COMPACT_ATOMS: atom_id res chain seq x y z
N MET A 1 3.65 20.47 -14.56
CA MET A 1 3.07 19.29 -13.89
C MET A 1 3.72 19.15 -12.51
N LYS A 2 3.01 19.46 -11.42
CA LYS A 2 3.55 19.27 -10.06
C LYS A 2 3.34 17.80 -9.68
N LYS A 3 4.40 16.98 -9.70
CA LYS A 3 4.33 15.60 -9.17
C LYS A 3 3.79 15.67 -7.75
N SER A 4 2.79 14.86 -7.46
CA SER A 4 2.20 14.85 -6.12
C SER A 4 3.28 14.40 -5.11
N PRO A 5 3.36 14.97 -3.89
CA PRO A 5 4.35 14.57 -2.90
C PRO A 5 4.41 13.05 -2.66
N SER A 6 3.26 12.38 -2.83
CA SER A 6 3.11 10.92 -2.76
C SER A 6 3.83 10.12 -3.85
N GLU A 7 4.03 10.69 -5.04
CA GLU A 7 4.75 10.03 -6.14
C GLU A 7 6.26 10.10 -5.94
N SER A 8 6.78 11.27 -5.58
CA SER A 8 8.20 11.43 -5.26
C SER A 8 8.60 10.55 -4.07
N PHE A 9 7.73 10.42 -3.07
CA PHE A 9 7.92 9.54 -1.93
C PHE A 9 7.94 8.06 -2.30
N GLN A 10 7.05 7.62 -3.20
CA GLN A 10 7.08 6.26 -3.75
C GLN A 10 8.37 5.98 -4.50
N GLN A 11 8.87 6.94 -5.27
CA GLN A 11 10.11 6.81 -6.03
C GLN A 11 11.33 6.66 -5.11
N LEU A 12 11.33 7.35 -3.97
CA LEU A 12 12.44 7.33 -3.01
C LEU A 12 12.41 6.13 -2.05
N THR A 13 11.23 5.73 -1.57
CA THR A 13 11.09 4.70 -0.53
C THR A 13 10.60 3.35 -1.06
N GLY A 14 10.05 3.33 -2.28
CA GLY A 14 9.33 2.18 -2.79
C GLY A 14 8.05 1.84 -2.02
N ALA A 15 7.58 2.69 -1.10
CA ALA A 15 6.41 2.44 -0.26
C ALA A 15 5.23 3.37 -0.62
N VAL A 16 4.01 2.86 -0.46
CA VAL A 16 2.75 3.53 -0.78
C VAL A 16 1.88 3.69 0.45
N SER A 17 1.12 4.78 0.55
CA SER A 17 0.15 4.95 1.64
C SER A 17 -1.01 3.95 1.55
N LEU A 18 -1.67 3.65 2.67
CA LEU A 18 -2.85 2.75 2.69
C LEU A 18 -3.96 3.17 1.70
N GLY A 19 -4.12 4.46 1.45
CA GLY A 19 -5.08 4.95 0.45
C GLY A 19 -4.68 4.58 -0.98
N ALA A 20 -3.39 4.66 -1.30
CA ALA A 20 -2.88 4.22 -2.59
C ALA A 20 -2.95 2.69 -2.74
N VAL A 21 -2.70 1.93 -1.67
CA VAL A 21 -2.91 0.46 -1.66
C VAL A 21 -4.36 0.14 -2.02
N ALA A 22 -5.32 0.74 -1.31
CA ALA A 22 -6.75 0.52 -1.53
C ALA A 22 -7.17 0.78 -2.98
N ARG A 23 -6.68 1.86 -3.58
CA ARG A 23 -6.95 2.19 -5.00
C ARG A 23 -6.33 1.18 -5.96
N ARG A 24 -5.13 0.67 -5.67
CA ARG A 24 -4.42 -0.29 -6.55
C ARG A 24 -4.97 -1.71 -6.45
N THR A 25 -5.48 -2.10 -5.30
CA THR A 25 -5.95 -3.48 -5.05
C THR A 25 -7.47 -3.61 -5.10
N GLY A 26 -8.18 -2.49 -5.20
CA GLY A 26 -9.65 -2.44 -5.11
C GLY A 26 -10.19 -2.84 -3.73
N LEU A 27 -9.33 -2.97 -2.71
CA LEU A 27 -9.75 -3.32 -1.36
C LEU A 27 -10.17 -2.07 -0.57
N PRO A 28 -11.24 -2.13 0.24
CA PRO A 28 -11.58 -1.07 1.18
C PRO A 28 -10.40 -0.74 2.10
N ARG A 29 -10.17 0.56 2.36
CA ARG A 29 -9.06 1.01 3.22
C ARG A 29 -9.08 0.38 4.62
N ARG A 30 -10.27 0.12 5.17
CA ARG A 30 -10.44 -0.58 6.46
C ARG A 30 -9.94 -2.02 6.38
N GLN A 31 -10.16 -2.71 5.27
CA GLN A 31 -9.67 -4.07 5.05
C GLN A 31 -8.15 -4.07 4.88
N VAL A 32 -7.59 -3.15 4.10
CA VAL A 32 -6.12 -3.00 3.98
C VAL A 32 -5.48 -2.78 5.37
N ARG A 33 -6.09 -1.92 6.19
CA ARG A 33 -5.60 -1.68 7.56
C ARG A 33 -5.69 -2.94 8.44
N ARG A 34 -6.73 -3.77 8.29
CA ARG A 34 -6.81 -5.07 8.99
C ARG A 34 -5.71 -6.01 8.54
N LEU A 35 -5.44 -6.12 7.24
CA LEU A 35 -4.36 -6.98 6.72
C LEU A 35 -2.99 -6.61 7.31
N VAL A 36 -2.73 -5.30 7.44
CA VAL A 36 -1.53 -4.81 8.11
C VAL A 36 -1.52 -5.17 9.60
N GLN A 37 -2.63 -4.96 10.31
CA GLN A 37 -2.74 -5.27 11.74
C GLN A 37 -2.64 -6.78 12.04
N GLN A 38 -3.09 -7.62 11.12
CA GLN A 38 -3.04 -9.08 11.19
C GLN A 38 -1.69 -9.65 10.75
N GLY A 39 -0.73 -8.80 10.34
CA GLY A 39 0.59 -9.23 9.86
C GLY A 39 0.57 -9.88 8.46
N GLN A 40 -0.56 -9.84 7.75
CA GLN A 40 -0.71 -10.39 6.41
C GLN A 40 -0.17 -9.47 5.31
N LEU A 41 0.10 -8.21 5.65
CA LEU A 41 0.68 -7.25 4.72
C LEU A 41 1.85 -6.53 5.41
N PRO A 42 3.08 -6.59 4.86
CA PRO A 42 4.21 -5.89 5.44
C PRO A 42 3.97 -4.39 5.37
N PHE A 43 4.44 -3.68 6.39
CA PHE A 43 4.32 -2.22 6.45
C PHE A 43 5.61 -1.59 6.97
N VAL A 44 5.79 -0.33 6.63
CA VAL A 44 6.81 0.55 7.17
C VAL A 44 6.14 1.81 7.66
N GLN A 45 6.60 2.36 8.78
CA GLN A 45 6.12 3.63 9.28
C GLN A 45 7.08 4.74 8.85
N VAL A 46 6.58 5.71 8.09
CA VAL A 46 7.39 6.85 7.65
C VAL A 46 6.75 8.14 8.10
N ARG A 47 7.47 8.91 8.92
CA ARG A 47 6.97 10.15 9.55
C ARG A 47 5.60 9.95 10.23
N GLY A 48 5.44 8.85 10.96
CA GLY A 48 4.20 8.51 11.66
C GLY A 48 3.11 7.88 10.78
N GLN A 49 3.27 7.85 9.46
CA GLN A 49 2.28 7.27 8.54
C GLN A 49 2.59 5.81 8.20
N ILE A 50 1.57 4.96 8.23
CA ILE A 50 1.68 3.56 7.78
C ILE A 50 1.69 3.54 6.25
N CYS A 51 2.78 3.01 5.70
CA CYS A 51 2.99 2.77 4.28
C CYS A 51 3.26 1.29 4.04
N VAL A 52 2.90 0.80 2.86
CA VAL A 52 3.09 -0.58 2.43
C VAL A 52 4.09 -0.59 1.27
N PRO A 53 5.09 -1.47 1.27
CA PRO A 53 6.00 -1.61 0.14
C PRO A 53 5.24 -1.90 -1.17
N ALA A 54 5.56 -1.19 -2.24
CA ALA A 54 4.90 -1.34 -3.54
C ALA A 54 5.04 -2.76 -4.12
N LYS A 55 6.12 -3.47 -3.79
CA LYS A 55 6.31 -4.88 -4.14
C LYS A 55 5.22 -5.77 -3.53
N ALA A 56 4.97 -5.63 -2.23
CA ALA A 56 3.92 -6.37 -1.53
C ALA A 56 2.53 -6.03 -2.07
N VAL A 57 2.30 -4.77 -2.48
CA VAL A 57 1.04 -4.37 -3.13
C VAL A 57 0.85 -5.06 -4.48
N ARG A 58 1.92 -5.18 -5.28
CA ARG A 58 1.86 -5.91 -6.56
C ARG A 58 1.52 -7.38 -6.34
N GLU A 59 2.17 -8.03 -5.39
CA GLU A 59 1.89 -9.42 -5.01
C GLU A 59 0.42 -9.59 -4.56
N LEU A 60 -0.07 -8.68 -3.73
CA LEU A 60 -1.46 -8.67 -3.27
C LEU A 60 -2.46 -8.46 -4.42
N SER A 61 -2.14 -7.64 -5.41
CA SER A 61 -2.98 -7.43 -6.60
C SER A 61 -2.89 -8.57 -7.62
N SER A 62 -1.74 -9.26 -7.68
CA SER A 62 -1.52 -10.40 -8.58
C SER A 62 -2.11 -11.69 -8.05
N THR A 63 -2.50 -11.74 -6.77
CA THR A 63 -3.21 -12.90 -6.24
C THR A 63 -4.61 -12.91 -6.85
N PRO A 64 -4.92 -13.83 -7.79
CA PRO A 64 -6.28 -13.93 -8.31
C PRO A 64 -7.19 -14.24 -7.12
N ARG A 65 -8.24 -13.44 -6.94
CA ARG A 65 -9.32 -13.82 -6.03
C ARG A 65 -9.90 -15.12 -6.60
N TYR A 66 -9.69 -16.22 -5.89
CA TYR A 66 -10.38 -17.47 -6.18
C TYR A 66 -11.87 -17.30 -5.91
N SER A 67 -12.65 -17.79 -6.88
CA SER A 67 -14.12 -17.89 -6.99
C SER A 67 -14.89 -16.60 -7.21
#